data_AF-A0A6M2D6R2-F1
#
_entry.id   AF-A0A6M2D6R2-F1
#
_cell.length_a   1.000
_cell.length_b   1.000
_cell.length_c   1.000
_cell.angle_alpha   90.00
_cell.angle_beta   90.00
_cell.angle_gamma   90.00
#
_symmetry.space_group_name_H-M   'P 1'
#
loop_
_entity.id
_entity.type
_entity.pdbx_description
1 polymer ?
#
loop_
_entity_poly.entity_id
_entity_poly.type
_entity_poly.pdbx_seq_one_letter_code
_entity_poly.pdbx_strand_id
1 'polypeptide(L)'
;FAAATVHDMFNWLTVIVLLPLEAAFGVLYHLTSAIMNSTNWTTNKNANRDFLQVLTKPFTSLIIQLDKKVIEKVAIGDETYYNHSLIKRCCNMTSDGCAAQCKFALVSLDWQDSFVGLLLLGISLLTLCVCLILMVKLLHSMLRGRIAVVIKTTVNAEYRFPFSVLVGYIAILLGCIMTILVQSSSIFTSALTPLAGIGVISLERIYPLTLGSNIGTTTTGILAALAADSSRIRYTLQISFCHLFFNILGILMFYPIPFTRFPIQLAKILGNTTAKYRWFSVLYLLCMFLLFPAAVFGLSMAGMVVFMVVLIPAVMA
;
A
#
# COMPACT_ATOMS: atom_id res chain seq x y z
N PHE A 1 -7.03 -20.75 5.27
CA PHE A 1 -7.47 -20.11 4.02
C PHE A 1 -8.54 -19.05 4.29
N ALA A 2 -9.69 -19.39 4.90
CA ALA A 2 -10.74 -18.40 5.23
C ALA A 2 -10.24 -17.13 5.92
N ALA A 3 -9.38 -17.26 6.95
CA ALA A 3 -8.79 -16.11 7.64
C ALA A 3 -7.90 -15.24 6.74
N ALA A 4 -7.25 -15.83 5.74
CA ALA A 4 -6.40 -15.11 4.80
C ALA A 4 -7.22 -14.38 3.74
N THR A 5 -8.44 -14.83 3.40
CA THR A 5 -9.23 -14.28 2.30
C THR A 5 -10.41 -13.44 2.75
N VAL A 6 -10.69 -13.31 4.05
CA VAL A 6 -11.87 -12.58 4.55
C VAL A 6 -11.85 -11.09 4.18
N HIS A 7 -10.67 -10.48 4.20
CA HIS A 7 -10.49 -9.10 3.78
C HIS A 7 -10.62 -8.94 2.25
N ASP A 8 -10.19 -9.95 1.48
CA ASP A 8 -10.41 -9.99 0.03
C ASP A 8 -11.89 -10.06 -0.31
N MET A 9 -12.66 -10.92 0.37
CA MET A 9 -14.11 -11.02 0.15
C MET A 9 -14.81 -9.69 0.46
N PHE A 10 -14.38 -8.99 1.51
CA PHE A 10 -14.86 -7.65 1.81
C PHE A 10 -14.53 -6.65 0.70
N ASN A 11 -13.28 -6.62 0.23
CA ASN A 11 -12.85 -5.72 -0.83
C ASN A 11 -13.62 -5.99 -2.13
N TRP A 12 -13.74 -7.25 -2.55
CA TRP A 12 -14.48 -7.66 -3.74
C TRP A 12 -15.94 -7.25 -3.67
N LEU A 13 -16.63 -7.58 -2.58
CA LEU A 13 -18.03 -7.18 -2.40
C LEU A 13 -18.20 -5.66 -2.42
N THR A 14 -17.25 -4.93 -1.84
CA THR A 14 -17.26 -3.47 -1.86
C THR A 14 -17.06 -2.93 -3.27
N VAL A 15 -16.16 -3.51 -4.08
CA VAL A 15 -16.00 -3.15 -5.50
C VAL A 15 -17.26 -3.46 -6.29
N ILE A 16 -17.84 -4.66 -6.14
CA ILE A 16 -19.03 -5.08 -6.89
C ILE A 16 -20.21 -4.11 -6.67
N VAL A 17 -20.34 -3.54 -5.47
CA VAL A 17 -21.41 -2.58 -5.17
C VAL A 17 -21.02 -1.14 -5.51
N LEU A 18 -19.83 -0.68 -5.09
CA LEU A 18 -19.44 0.72 -5.24
C LEU A 18 -18.98 1.06 -6.67
N LEU A 19 -18.43 0.12 -7.45
CA LEU A 19 -17.95 0.43 -8.79
C LEU A 19 -19.09 0.80 -9.76
N PRO A 20 -20.23 0.06 -9.82
CA PRO A 20 -21.39 0.49 -10.61
C PRO A 20 -21.98 1.80 -10.12
N LEU A 21 -22.03 1.99 -8.79
CA LEU A 21 -22.54 3.20 -8.18
C LEU A 21 -21.66 4.42 -8.53
N GLU A 22 -20.34 4.23 -8.55
CA GLU A 22 -19.38 5.24 -8.99
C GLU A 22 -19.52 5.54 -10.48
N ALA A 23 -19.68 4.51 -11.32
CA ALA A 23 -19.87 4.70 -12.76
C ALA A 23 -21.19 5.43 -13.10
N ALA A 24 -22.25 5.18 -12.33
CA ALA A 24 -23.57 5.77 -12.55
C ALA A 24 -23.72 7.18 -11.94
N PHE A 25 -23.18 7.40 -10.73
CA PHE A 25 -23.45 8.61 -9.95
C PHE A 25 -22.20 9.36 -9.49
N GLY A 26 -20.99 8.80 -9.63
CA GLY A 26 -19.75 9.44 -9.19
C GLY A 26 -19.69 9.72 -7.69
N VAL A 27 -20.25 8.85 -6.84
CA VAL A 27 -20.41 9.08 -5.40
C VAL A 27 -19.08 9.41 -4.71
N LEU A 28 -18.03 8.62 -4.95
CA LEU A 28 -16.68 8.83 -4.42
C LEU A 28 -16.04 10.06 -5.05
N TYR A 29 -16.18 10.26 -6.36
CA TYR A 29 -15.65 11.45 -7.04
C TYR A 29 -16.24 12.74 -6.47
N HIS A 30 -17.56 12.83 -6.31
CA HIS A 30 -18.23 14.01 -5.77
C HIS A 30 -17.92 14.23 -4.29
N LEU A 31 -17.91 13.17 -3.48
CA LEU A 31 -17.55 13.25 -2.07
C LEU A 31 -16.12 13.78 -1.88
N THR A 32 -15.16 13.20 -2.60
CA THR A 32 -13.76 13.62 -2.50
C THR A 32 -13.52 15.00 -3.11
N SER A 33 -14.18 15.33 -4.24
CA SER A 33 -14.10 16.65 -4.85
C SER A 33 -14.66 17.74 -3.94
N ALA A 34 -15.76 17.47 -3.22
CA ALA A 34 -16.32 18.39 -2.22
C ALA A 34 -15.30 18.69 -1.11
N ILE A 35 -14.61 17.67 -0.59
CA ILE A 35 -13.55 17.83 0.43
C ILE A 35 -12.33 18.56 -0.14
N MET A 36 -11.99 18.33 -1.40
CA MET A 36 -10.90 19.04 -2.08
C MET A 36 -11.23 20.50 -2.39
N ASN A 37 -12.51 20.85 -2.51
CA ASN A 37 -12.97 22.22 -2.72
C ASN A 37 -13.22 22.99 -1.43
N SER A 38 -13.57 22.31 -0.33
CA SER A 38 -13.84 22.96 0.96
C SER A 38 -12.58 23.52 1.62
N THR A 39 -11.43 22.93 1.31
CA THR A 39 -10.15 23.29 1.93
C THR A 39 -9.24 23.84 0.85
N ASN A 40 -8.68 25.04 1.08
CA ASN A 40 -7.60 25.54 0.23
C ASN A 40 -6.35 24.68 0.50
N TRP A 41 -6.21 23.58 -0.24
CA TRP A 41 -4.99 22.77 -0.31
C TRP A 41 -3.86 23.53 -1.06
N THR A 42 -3.91 24.86 -1.05
CA THR A 42 -2.91 25.77 -1.60
C THR A 42 -1.66 25.62 -0.76
N THR A 43 -0.68 25.05 -1.41
CA THR A 43 0.51 24.64 -0.75
C THR A 43 1.60 25.66 -1.06
N ASN A 44 2.14 26.28 0.00
CA ASN A 44 3.16 27.33 -0.12
C ASN A 44 4.31 26.86 -1.04
N LYS A 45 4.62 27.61 -2.10
CA LYS A 45 5.67 27.29 -3.08
C LYS A 45 7.07 27.15 -2.44
N ASN A 46 7.25 27.76 -1.26
CA ASN A 46 8.49 27.74 -0.48
C ASN A 46 8.53 26.71 0.65
N ALA A 47 7.47 25.92 0.85
CA ALA A 47 7.56 24.81 1.80
C ALA A 47 8.46 23.72 1.18
N ASN A 48 9.53 23.36 1.88
CA ASN A 48 10.44 22.29 1.46
C ASN A 48 9.69 20.94 1.58
N ARG A 49 9.17 20.44 0.46
CA ARG A 49 8.06 19.45 0.40
C ARG A 49 8.51 18.06 0.06
N ASP A 50 9.66 17.74 0.60
CA ASP A 50 10.38 16.57 0.18
C ASP A 50 10.71 15.83 1.47
N PHE A 51 9.71 15.57 2.33
CA PHE A 51 9.93 14.99 3.67
C PHE A 51 10.79 13.72 3.60
N LEU A 52 10.49 12.88 2.60
CA LEU A 52 11.32 11.73 2.27
C LEU A 52 12.71 12.16 1.85
N GLN A 53 12.88 13.10 0.92
CA GLN A 53 14.20 13.62 0.56
C GLN A 53 14.92 14.35 1.71
N VAL A 54 14.26 14.97 2.68
CA VAL A 54 14.90 15.58 3.86
C VAL A 54 15.48 14.50 4.75
N LEU A 55 14.77 13.38 4.88
CA LEU A 55 15.24 12.21 5.62
C LEU A 55 16.27 11.38 4.83
N THR A 56 16.08 11.22 3.53
CA THR A 56 16.89 10.33 2.68
C THR A 56 18.09 11.05 2.06
N LYS A 57 18.01 12.32 1.64
CA LYS A 57 19.14 13.08 1.08
C LYS A 57 20.40 13.02 1.95
N PRO A 58 20.38 13.21 3.28
CA PRO A 58 21.62 13.14 4.05
C PRO A 58 22.28 11.76 3.93
N PHE A 59 21.50 10.68 3.89
CA PHE A 59 22.02 9.33 3.65
C PHE A 59 22.44 9.10 2.19
N THR A 60 21.60 9.46 1.22
CA THR A 60 21.87 9.25 -0.21
C THR A 60 23.07 10.05 -0.66
N SER A 61 23.19 11.32 -0.26
CA SER A 61 24.32 12.19 -0.62
C SER A 61 25.65 11.78 0.01
N LEU A 62 25.62 11.00 1.10
CA LEU A 62 26.78 10.36 1.73
C LEU A 62 27.28 9.18 0.90
N ILE A 63 26.37 8.46 0.25
CA ILE A 63 26.67 7.27 -0.56
C ILE A 63 27.05 7.67 -1.99
N ILE A 64 26.18 8.42 -2.69
CA ILE A 64 26.33 8.79 -4.10
C ILE A 64 25.76 10.18 -4.40
N GLN A 65 26.42 10.92 -5.28
CA GLN A 65 25.86 12.14 -5.88
C GLN A 65 25.80 11.98 -7.40
N LEU A 66 24.64 12.31 -7.96
CA LEU A 66 24.39 12.26 -9.40
C LEU A 66 24.44 13.65 -10.00
N ASP A 67 24.93 13.77 -11.24
CA ASP A 67 24.89 15.02 -11.98
C ASP A 67 23.50 15.22 -12.61
N LYS A 68 22.69 16.05 -11.95
CA LYS A 68 21.33 16.37 -12.39
C LYS A 68 21.29 16.98 -13.80
N LYS A 69 22.32 17.73 -14.21
CA LYS A 69 22.34 18.39 -15.53
C LYS A 69 22.52 17.36 -16.64
N VAL A 70 23.39 16.37 -16.42
CA VAL A 70 23.59 15.28 -17.37
C VAL A 70 22.31 14.45 -17.50
N ILE A 71 21.67 14.11 -16.38
CA ILE A 71 20.40 13.35 -16.39
C ILE A 71 19.30 14.10 -17.15
N GLU A 72 19.13 15.39 -16.89
CA GLU A 72 18.12 16.22 -17.55
C GLU A 72 18.38 16.34 -19.06
N LYS A 73 19.64 16.53 -19.47
CA LYS A 73 20.04 16.63 -20.88
C LYS A 73 19.91 15.32 -21.64
N VAL A 74 20.26 14.20 -21.00
CA VAL A 74 20.02 12.86 -21.54
C VAL A 74 18.52 12.58 -21.70
N ALA A 75 17.69 13.00 -20.73
CA ALA A 75 16.23 12.83 -20.80
C ALA A 75 15.58 13.66 -21.92
N ILE A 76 16.18 14.79 -22.30
CA ILE A 76 15.74 15.66 -23.40
C ILE A 76 16.24 15.12 -24.77
N GLY A 77 17.14 14.13 -24.79
CA GLY A 77 17.68 13.52 -26.01
C GLY A 77 18.91 14.24 -26.59
N ASP A 78 19.65 14.98 -25.77
CA ASP A 78 20.84 15.73 -26.19
C ASP A 78 22.06 14.78 -26.35
N GLU A 79 22.45 14.49 -27.61
CA GLU A 79 23.47 13.48 -27.95
C GLU A 79 24.85 13.74 -27.32
N THR A 80 25.17 15.00 -27.04
CA THR A 80 26.47 15.38 -26.47
C THR A 80 26.67 14.85 -25.05
N TYR A 81 25.59 14.48 -24.34
CA TYR A 81 25.64 14.08 -22.95
C TYR A 81 25.58 12.56 -22.72
N TYR A 82 25.41 11.73 -23.76
CA TYR A 82 25.32 10.27 -23.61
C TYR A 82 26.61 9.62 -23.06
N ASN A 83 27.76 10.21 -23.35
CA ASN A 83 29.06 9.70 -22.91
C ASN A 83 29.57 10.35 -21.61
N HIS A 84 28.79 11.27 -21.03
CA HIS A 84 29.14 11.89 -19.76
C HIS A 84 28.82 10.96 -18.58
N SER A 85 29.68 10.95 -17.57
CA SER A 85 29.43 10.20 -16.34
C SER A 85 28.20 10.77 -15.62
N LEU A 86 27.31 9.87 -15.20
CA LEU A 86 26.11 10.19 -14.41
C LEU A 86 26.48 10.47 -12.95
N ILE A 87 27.62 9.96 -12.49
CA ILE A 87 28.17 10.19 -11.16
C ILE A 87 28.87 11.54 -11.15
N LYS A 88 28.52 12.38 -10.16
CA LYS A 88 29.06 13.72 -10.04
C LYS A 88 30.54 13.67 -9.65
N ARG A 89 31.44 13.91 -10.61
CA ARG A 89 32.87 14.11 -10.37
C ARG A 89 33.12 15.59 -10.07
N CYS A 90 33.31 15.94 -8.81
CA CYS A 90 33.59 17.33 -8.42
C CYS A 90 35.10 17.57 -8.43
N CYS A 91 35.51 18.58 -9.19
CA CYS A 91 36.87 19.04 -9.20
C CYS A 91 36.89 20.58 -9.19
N ASN A 92 37.37 21.16 -8.09
CA ASN A 92 37.62 22.61 -8.05
C ASN A 92 39.00 22.86 -8.66
N MET A 93 39.05 23.40 -9.89
CA MET A 93 40.30 23.64 -10.62
C MET A 93 41.10 24.77 -9.95
N THR A 94 42.34 24.49 -9.57
CA THR A 94 43.40 25.47 -9.34
C THR A 94 44.52 25.24 -10.34
N SER A 95 45.44 26.20 -10.50
CA SER A 95 46.52 26.20 -11.51
C SER A 95 47.35 24.91 -11.57
N ASP A 96 47.44 24.15 -10.47
CA ASP A 96 48.21 22.90 -10.35
C ASP A 96 47.33 21.64 -10.20
N GLY A 97 46.03 21.73 -10.54
CA GLY A 97 45.11 20.59 -10.55
C GLY A 97 43.93 20.70 -9.57
N CYS A 98 43.36 19.55 -9.21
CA CYS A 98 42.07 19.41 -8.56
C CYS A 98 42.13 19.65 -7.03
N ALA A 99 41.73 20.83 -6.55
CA ALA A 99 41.90 21.23 -5.15
C ALA A 99 40.84 20.69 -4.16
N ALA A 100 39.64 20.32 -4.62
CA ALA A 100 38.60 19.78 -3.74
C ALA A 100 37.75 18.72 -4.45
N GLN A 101 37.80 17.49 -3.94
CA GLN A 101 36.94 16.39 -4.35
C GLN A 101 35.63 16.39 -3.55
N CYS A 102 34.56 15.88 -4.16
CA CYS A 102 33.30 15.70 -3.46
C CYS A 102 33.42 14.65 -2.35
N LYS A 103 32.88 14.94 -1.17
CA LYS A 103 32.83 13.99 -0.03
C LYS A 103 31.61 13.07 -0.17
N PHE A 104 31.76 11.95 -0.87
CA PHE A 104 30.83 10.81 -0.77
C PHE A 104 31.58 9.48 -0.96
N ALA A 105 31.04 8.39 -0.40
CA ALA A 105 31.75 7.12 -0.20
C ALA A 105 32.25 6.45 -1.50
N LEU A 106 31.58 6.70 -2.63
CA LEU A 106 31.89 6.10 -3.92
C LEU A 106 32.85 6.93 -4.79
N VAL A 107 33.32 8.12 -4.37
CA VAL A 107 34.26 8.96 -5.16
C VAL A 107 35.67 8.37 -5.21
N SER A 108 36.09 7.70 -4.13
CA SER A 108 37.46 7.17 -4.01
C SER A 108 37.71 5.90 -4.84
N LEU A 109 36.65 5.33 -5.41
CA LEU A 109 36.68 4.13 -6.24
C LEU A 109 36.38 4.58 -7.67
N ASP A 110 37.41 4.77 -8.50
CA ASP A 110 37.29 5.19 -9.92
C ASP A 110 36.70 4.06 -10.78
N TRP A 111 35.48 3.64 -10.45
CA TRP A 111 34.77 2.55 -11.11
C TRP A 111 33.90 3.07 -12.24
N GLN A 112 33.64 2.18 -13.20
CA GLN A 112 32.71 2.45 -14.29
C GLN A 112 31.28 2.61 -13.74
N ASP A 113 30.54 3.59 -14.24
CA ASP A 113 29.19 3.95 -13.76
C ASP A 113 28.21 2.75 -13.76
N SER A 114 28.34 1.84 -14.73
CA SER A 114 27.54 0.60 -14.82
C SER A 114 27.77 -0.35 -13.64
N PHE A 115 29.03 -0.51 -13.22
CA PHE A 115 29.39 -1.37 -12.09
C PHE A 115 28.89 -0.79 -10.76
N VAL A 116 29.05 0.53 -10.58
CA VAL A 116 28.52 1.24 -9.40
C VAL A 116 27.00 1.12 -9.34
N GLY A 117 26.32 1.27 -10.48
CA GLY A 117 24.87 1.09 -10.59
C GLY A 117 24.42 -0.32 -10.20
N LEU A 118 25.08 -1.37 -10.71
CA LEU A 118 24.76 -2.76 -10.39
C LEU A 118 25.02 -3.08 -8.91
N LEU A 119 26.11 -2.59 -8.34
CA LEU A 119 26.44 -2.77 -6.93
C LEU A 119 25.40 -2.11 -6.02
N LEU A 120 25.03 -0.85 -6.32
CA LEU A 120 24.01 -0.12 -5.58
C LEU A 120 22.66 -0.80 -5.65
N LEU A 121 22.28 -1.31 -6.83
CA LEU A 121 21.07 -2.10 -7.00
C LEU A 121 21.10 -3.35 -6.10
N GLY A 122 22.20 -4.11 -6.12
CA GLY A 122 22.39 -5.29 -5.28
C GLY A 122 22.28 -4.98 -3.78
N ILE A 123 22.96 -3.94 -3.31
CA ILE A 123 22.89 -3.49 -1.91
C ILE A 123 21.46 -3.08 -1.55
N SER A 124 20.79 -2.28 -2.40
CA SER A 124 19.44 -1.82 -2.15
C SER A 124 18.43 -2.97 -2.04
N LEU A 125 18.55 -3.98 -2.92
CA LEU A 125 17.72 -5.17 -2.90
C LEU A 125 17.97 -6.00 -1.63
N LEU A 126 19.24 -6.17 -1.24
CA LEU A 126 19.60 -6.87 -0.01
C LEU A 126 19.02 -6.14 1.22
N THR A 127 19.20 -4.82 1.33
CA THR A 127 18.66 -4.00 2.42
C THR A 127 17.14 -4.10 2.48
N LEU A 128 16.46 -4.03 1.34
CA LEU A 128 15.00 -4.19 1.26
C LEU A 128 14.56 -5.57 1.76
N CYS A 129 15.23 -6.64 1.31
CA CYS A 129 14.93 -8.01 1.75
C CYS A 129 15.14 -8.18 3.26
N VAL A 130 16.26 -7.68 3.81
CA VAL A 130 16.55 -7.75 5.25
C VAL A 130 15.51 -6.96 6.06
N CYS A 131 15.13 -5.76 5.59
CA CYS A 131 14.09 -4.95 6.22
C CYS A 131 12.75 -5.68 6.27
N LEU A 132 12.33 -6.29 5.15
CA LEU A 132 11.09 -7.07 5.09
C LEU A 132 11.11 -8.25 6.06
N ILE A 133 12.21 -9.01 6.10
CA ILE A 133 12.37 -10.15 7.02
C ILE A 133 12.31 -9.70 8.49
N LEU A 134 13.00 -8.59 8.83
CA LEU A 134 12.98 -8.04 10.18
C LEU A 134 11.57 -7.58 10.57
N MET A 135 10.86 -6.91 9.66
CA MET A 135 9.47 -6.48 9.88
C MET A 135 8.55 -7.67 10.17
N VAL A 136 8.67 -8.76 9.39
CA VAL A 136 7.95 -10.02 9.64
C VAL A 136 8.30 -10.60 11.02
N LYS A 137 9.59 -10.65 11.39
CA LYS A 137 10.03 -11.16 12.70
C LYS A 137 9.50 -10.32 13.85
N LEU A 138 9.53 -8.99 13.74
CA LEU A 138 9.02 -8.07 14.74
C LEU A 138 7.52 -8.26 14.94
N LEU A 139 6.74 -8.35 13.85
CA LEU A 139 5.30 -8.57 13.99
C LEU A 139 4.99 -9.92 14.62
N HIS A 140 5.69 -10.98 14.21
CA HIS A 140 5.50 -12.30 14.80
C HIS A 140 5.86 -12.33 16.29
N SER A 141 6.89 -11.59 16.71
CA SER A 141 7.22 -11.39 18.13
C SER A 141 6.12 -10.62 18.87
N MET A 142 5.61 -9.53 18.29
CA MET A 142 4.52 -8.74 18.88
C MET A 142 3.26 -9.59 19.08
N LEU A 143 2.88 -10.40 18.08
CA LEU A 143 1.66 -11.20 18.10
C LEU A 143 1.79 -12.54 18.85
N ARG A 144 2.98 -12.90 19.35
CA ARG A 144 3.19 -14.00 20.30
C ARG A 144 3.44 -13.53 21.74
N GLY A 145 3.71 -12.24 21.95
CA GLY A 145 4.02 -11.65 23.26
C GLY A 145 2.78 -11.21 24.05
N ARG A 146 2.92 -10.15 24.84
CA ARG A 146 1.85 -9.59 25.69
C ARG A 146 0.61 -9.17 24.88
N ILE A 147 0.78 -8.76 23.62
CA ILE A 147 -0.34 -8.37 22.73
C ILE A 147 -1.16 -9.59 22.34
N ALA A 148 -0.55 -10.78 22.19
CA ALA A 148 -1.30 -12.02 21.97
C ALA A 148 -2.26 -12.31 23.13
N VAL A 149 -1.80 -12.08 24.35
CA VAL A 149 -2.60 -12.22 25.57
C VAL A 149 -3.69 -11.15 25.62
N VAL A 150 -3.38 -9.89 25.31
CA VAL A 150 -4.41 -8.82 25.23
C VAL A 150 -5.44 -9.11 24.14
N ILE A 151 -5.02 -9.62 22.98
CA ILE A 151 -5.93 -10.04 21.91
C ILE A 151 -6.78 -11.22 22.41
N LYS A 152 -6.18 -12.26 23.01
CA LYS A 152 -6.95 -13.40 23.51
C LYS A 152 -7.93 -13.01 24.61
N THR A 153 -7.54 -12.13 25.53
CA THR A 153 -8.37 -11.71 26.67
C THR A 153 -9.43 -10.67 26.27
N THR A 154 -9.13 -9.74 25.35
CA THR A 154 -10.05 -8.66 24.96
C THR A 154 -10.91 -9.04 23.76
N VAL A 155 -10.32 -9.75 22.79
CA VAL A 155 -10.96 -10.12 21.52
C VAL A 155 -11.69 -11.46 21.63
N ASN A 156 -11.19 -12.42 22.41
CA ASN A 156 -11.89 -13.71 22.61
C ASN A 156 -12.82 -13.73 23.83
N ALA A 157 -12.94 -12.62 24.56
CA ALA A 157 -13.97 -12.49 25.58
C ALA A 157 -15.37 -12.49 24.94
N GLU A 158 -16.15 -13.51 25.25
CA GLU A 158 -17.57 -13.60 24.91
C GLU A 158 -18.37 -12.64 25.78
N TYR A 159 -18.38 -11.37 25.40
CA TYR A 159 -19.29 -10.41 26.02
C TYR A 159 -20.71 -10.64 25.50
N ARG A 160 -21.69 -10.76 26.41
CA ARG A 160 -23.11 -10.80 26.07
C ARG A 160 -23.55 -9.45 25.49
N PHE A 161 -24.56 -9.46 24.61
CA PHE A 161 -25.19 -8.23 24.09
C PHE A 161 -25.57 -7.29 25.26
N PRO A 162 -25.29 -5.97 25.20
CA PRO A 162 -24.88 -5.15 24.05
C PRO A 162 -23.36 -4.94 23.85
N PHE A 163 -22.52 -5.38 24.79
CA PHE A 163 -21.06 -5.12 24.76
C PHE A 163 -20.33 -5.81 23.60
N SER A 164 -20.91 -6.87 23.01
CA SER A 164 -20.38 -7.57 21.84
C SER A 164 -20.22 -6.66 20.61
N VAL A 165 -21.11 -5.67 20.44
CA VAL A 165 -21.07 -4.71 19.33
C VAL A 165 -19.91 -3.75 19.52
N LEU A 166 -19.76 -3.20 20.73
CA LEU A 166 -18.68 -2.27 21.08
C LEU A 166 -17.29 -2.90 20.89
N VAL A 167 -17.13 -4.14 21.32
CA VAL A 167 -15.86 -4.89 21.19
C VAL A 167 -15.45 -5.05 19.73
N GLY A 168 -16.42 -5.21 18.84
CA GLY A 168 -16.17 -5.26 17.42
C GLY A 168 -15.63 -3.95 16.84
N TYR A 169 -16.18 -2.80 17.24
CA TYR A 169 -15.67 -1.48 16.83
C TYR A 169 -14.31 -1.18 17.45
N ILE A 170 -14.06 -1.60 18.70
CA ILE A 170 -12.74 -1.54 19.33
C ILE A 170 -11.72 -2.37 18.52
N ALA A 171 -12.12 -3.54 18.01
CA ALA A 171 -11.27 -4.35 17.15
C ALA A 171 -10.96 -3.66 15.80
N ILE A 172 -11.92 -2.94 15.19
CA ILE A 172 -11.65 -2.09 14.02
C ILE A 172 -10.62 -1.01 14.36
N LEU A 173 -10.79 -0.30 15.48
CA LEU A 173 -9.83 0.72 15.91
C LEU A 173 -8.43 0.13 16.16
N LEU A 174 -8.35 -1.01 16.83
CA LEU A 174 -7.10 -1.71 17.10
C LEU A 174 -6.40 -2.13 15.80
N GLY A 175 -7.13 -2.70 14.84
CA GLY A 175 -6.60 -3.07 13.53
C GLY A 175 -6.06 -1.86 12.76
N CYS A 176 -6.77 -0.73 12.83
CA CYS A 176 -6.36 0.53 12.22
C CYS A 176 -5.05 1.05 12.84
N ILE A 177 -4.99 1.18 14.17
CA ILE A 177 -3.81 1.65 14.90
C ILE A 177 -2.62 0.74 14.63
N MET A 178 -2.78 -0.58 14.74
CA MET A 178 -1.71 -1.53 14.49
C MET A 178 -1.17 -1.41 13.06
N THR A 179 -2.06 -1.20 12.08
CA THR A 179 -1.63 -1.03 10.68
C THR A 179 -0.97 0.31 10.42
N ILE A 180 -1.38 1.39 11.09
CA ILE A 180 -0.71 2.70 10.99
C ILE A 180 0.72 2.61 11.57
N LEU A 181 0.89 1.93 12.70
CA LEU A 181 2.19 1.76 13.34
C LEU A 181 3.13 0.87 12.52
N VAL A 182 2.62 -0.23 11.98
CA VAL A 182 3.39 -1.19 11.18
C VAL A 182 3.54 -0.74 9.73
N GLN A 183 2.68 0.17 9.26
CA GLN A 183 2.55 0.61 7.86
C GLN A 183 2.33 -0.52 6.84
N SER A 184 1.94 -1.72 7.28
CA SER A 184 1.72 -2.86 6.41
C SER A 184 0.56 -3.72 6.88
N SER A 185 -0.52 -3.72 6.10
CA SER A 185 -1.68 -4.58 6.31
C SER A 185 -1.39 -6.05 5.94
N SER A 186 -0.53 -6.31 4.94
CA SER A 186 -0.16 -7.70 4.56
C SER A 186 0.61 -8.42 5.66
N ILE A 187 1.50 -7.72 6.36
CA ILE A 187 2.20 -8.25 7.52
C ILE A 187 1.19 -8.53 8.64
N PHE A 188 0.30 -7.59 8.94
CA PHE A 188 -0.76 -7.76 9.94
C PHE A 188 -1.67 -8.99 9.67
N THR A 189 -2.22 -9.12 8.46
CA THR A 189 -3.09 -10.24 8.07
C THR A 189 -2.35 -11.59 8.05
N SER A 190 -1.09 -11.59 7.60
CA SER A 190 -0.24 -12.79 7.55
C SER A 190 0.07 -13.36 8.93
N ALA A 191 0.09 -12.53 9.98
CA ALA A 191 0.31 -13.02 11.33
C ALA A 191 -0.98 -13.40 12.06
N LEU A 192 -2.13 -12.84 11.69
CA LEU A 192 -3.44 -13.32 12.16
C LEU A 192 -3.80 -14.70 11.58
N THR A 193 -3.37 -14.99 10.35
CA THR A 193 -3.73 -16.22 9.63
C THR A 193 -3.28 -17.51 10.36
N PRO A 194 -2.01 -17.65 10.83
CA PRO A 194 -1.59 -18.79 11.64
C PRO A 194 -2.36 -18.91 12.96
N LEU A 195 -2.64 -17.78 13.64
CA LEU A 195 -3.40 -17.76 14.89
C LEU A 195 -4.82 -18.27 14.70
N ALA A 196 -5.44 -17.98 13.55
CA ALA A 196 -6.69 -18.58 13.14
C ALA A 196 -6.56 -20.09 12.89
N GLY A 197 -5.47 -20.50 12.24
CA GLY A 197 -5.19 -21.91 11.91
C GLY A 197 -5.02 -22.80 13.13
N ILE A 198 -4.48 -22.26 14.23
CA ILE A 198 -4.36 -22.97 15.53
C ILE A 198 -5.57 -22.73 16.45
N GLY A 199 -6.62 -22.06 15.97
CA GLY A 199 -7.86 -21.82 16.73
C GLY A 199 -7.77 -20.78 17.86
N VAL A 200 -6.69 -19.98 17.91
CA VAL A 200 -6.52 -18.95 18.96
C VAL A 200 -7.44 -17.75 18.73
N ILE A 201 -7.74 -17.42 17.47
CA ILE A 201 -8.63 -16.32 17.09
C ILE A 201 -9.64 -16.84 16.07
N SER A 202 -10.93 -16.62 16.31
CA SER A 202 -11.98 -17.00 15.36
C SER A 202 -12.07 -16.05 14.16
N LEU A 203 -12.64 -16.53 13.06
CA LEU A 203 -12.80 -15.73 11.83
C LEU A 203 -13.65 -14.47 12.06
N GLU A 204 -14.66 -14.58 12.93
CA GLU A 204 -15.56 -13.51 13.33
C GLU A 204 -14.84 -12.37 14.05
N ARG A 205 -13.72 -12.67 14.70
CA ARG A 205 -12.86 -11.70 15.38
C ARG A 205 -11.78 -11.13 14.46
N ILE A 206 -11.30 -11.92 13.51
CA ILE A 206 -10.36 -11.46 12.48
C ILE A 206 -11.04 -10.44 11.57
N TYR A 207 -12.31 -10.65 11.20
CA TYR A 207 -13.02 -9.75 10.29
C TYR A 207 -12.96 -8.26 10.70
N PRO A 208 -13.42 -7.82 11.89
CA PRO A 208 -13.30 -6.41 12.29
C PRO A 208 -11.85 -5.92 12.38
N LEU A 209 -10.89 -6.76 12.81
CA LEU A 209 -9.46 -6.39 12.81
C LEU A 209 -8.97 -6.08 11.38
N THR A 210 -9.39 -6.88 10.39
CA THR A 210 -9.03 -6.66 8.99
C THR A 210 -9.69 -5.42 8.38
N LEU A 211 -10.94 -5.12 8.74
CA LEU A 211 -11.60 -3.87 8.35
C LEU A 211 -10.85 -2.65 8.88
N GLY A 212 -10.42 -2.71 10.14
CA GLY A 212 -9.54 -1.72 10.73
C GLY A 212 -8.23 -1.56 9.95
N SER A 213 -7.60 -2.69 9.61
CA SER A 213 -6.35 -2.69 8.84
C SER A 213 -6.49 -2.06 7.45
N ASN A 214 -7.62 -2.28 6.78
CA ASN A 214 -7.92 -1.64 5.51
C ASN A 214 -8.01 -0.10 5.65
N ILE A 215 -8.67 0.42 6.70
CA ILE A 215 -8.65 1.86 7.00
C ILE A 215 -7.21 2.32 7.26
N GLY A 216 -6.47 1.62 8.13
CA GLY A 216 -5.11 2.01 8.50
C GLY A 216 -4.15 2.09 7.31
N THR A 217 -4.32 1.23 6.30
CA THR A 217 -3.54 1.24 5.05
C THR A 217 -3.74 2.53 4.25
N THR A 218 -4.89 3.20 4.36
CA THR A 218 -5.14 4.44 3.61
C THR A 218 -4.28 5.60 4.12
N THR A 219 -3.83 5.55 5.38
CA THR A 219 -2.92 6.53 5.98
C THR A 219 -1.60 6.64 5.22
N THR A 220 -1.03 5.53 4.72
CA THR A 220 0.20 5.60 3.92
C THR A 220 -0.02 6.31 2.59
N GLY A 221 -1.16 6.07 1.93
CA GLY A 221 -1.56 6.79 0.72
C GLY A 221 -1.76 8.29 0.97
N ILE A 222 -2.38 8.66 2.10
CA ILE A 222 -2.57 10.07 2.48
C ILE A 222 -1.22 10.74 2.77
N LEU A 223 -0.34 10.10 3.54
CA LEU A 223 1.00 10.62 3.82
C LEU A 223 1.85 10.76 2.55
N ALA A 224 1.77 9.80 1.64
CA ALA A 224 2.43 9.87 0.34
C ALA A 224 1.88 11.01 -0.53
N ALA A 225 0.56 11.19 -0.54
CA ALA A 225 -0.09 12.28 -1.26
C ALA A 225 0.30 13.66 -0.70
N LEU A 226 0.40 13.81 0.62
CA LEU A 226 0.87 15.05 1.27
C LEU A 226 2.34 15.36 0.97
N ALA A 227 3.14 14.34 0.65
CA ALA A 227 4.52 14.48 0.21
C ALA A 227 4.67 14.69 -1.31
N ALA A 228 3.57 14.73 -2.08
CA ALA A 228 3.61 14.94 -3.52
C ALA A 228 3.81 16.42 -3.90
N ASP A 229 4.29 16.65 -5.12
CA ASP A 229 4.49 17.99 -5.69
C ASP A 229 3.22 18.85 -5.64
N SER A 230 3.38 20.17 -5.48
CA SER A 230 2.27 21.13 -5.39
C SER A 230 1.33 21.15 -6.60
N SER A 231 1.83 20.79 -7.79
CA SER A 231 1.01 20.68 -9.00
C SER A 231 0.12 19.43 -9.01
N ARG A 232 0.51 18.37 -8.27
CA ARG A 232 -0.14 17.05 -8.28
C ARG A 232 -0.85 16.70 -6.98
N ILE A 233 -0.57 17.42 -5.90
CA ILE A 233 -1.11 17.16 -4.55
C ILE A 233 -2.63 17.03 -4.51
N ARG A 234 -3.34 17.85 -5.30
CA ARG A 234 -4.81 17.81 -5.35
C ARG A 234 -5.30 16.48 -5.91
N TYR A 235 -4.69 16.01 -6.99
CA TYR A 235 -5.03 14.73 -7.62
C TYR A 235 -4.63 13.55 -6.74
N THR A 236 -3.42 13.56 -6.17
CA THR A 236 -2.93 12.48 -5.30
C THR A 236 -3.74 12.38 -4.01
N LEU A 237 -4.08 13.51 -3.37
CA LEU A 237 -4.95 13.53 -2.20
C LEU A 237 -6.35 13.05 -2.53
N GLN A 238 -6.92 13.47 -3.66
CA GLN A 238 -8.24 13.02 -4.08
C GLN A 238 -8.27 11.49 -4.22
N ILE A 239 -7.26 10.89 -4.87
CA ILE A 239 -7.14 9.43 -5.01
C ILE A 239 -7.00 8.75 -3.64
N SER A 240 -6.17 9.29 -2.74
CA SER A 240 -6.00 8.75 -1.39
C SER A 240 -7.28 8.82 -0.56
N PHE A 241 -8.05 9.91 -0.69
CA PHE A 241 -9.37 10.02 -0.06
C PHE A 241 -10.39 9.08 -0.69
N CYS A 242 -10.37 8.86 -2.01
CA CYS A 242 -11.22 7.86 -2.64
C CYS A 242 -10.98 6.49 -2.02
N HIS A 243 -9.71 6.12 -1.78
CA HIS A 243 -9.36 4.87 -1.13
C HIS A 243 -9.84 4.80 0.34
N LEU A 244 -9.73 5.89 1.09
CA LEU A 244 -10.27 5.98 2.45
C LEU A 244 -11.79 5.79 2.46
N PHE A 245 -12.52 6.53 1.64
CA PHE A 245 -13.98 6.47 1.60
C PHE A 245 -14.51 5.15 1.04
N PHE A 246 -13.82 4.54 0.07
CA PHE A 246 -14.11 3.19 -0.40
C PHE A 246 -14.16 2.20 0.78
N ASN A 247 -13.15 2.25 1.66
CA ASN A 247 -13.11 1.37 2.83
C ASN A 247 -14.16 1.72 3.89
N ILE A 248 -14.36 3.01 4.17
CA ILE A 248 -15.37 3.46 5.15
C ILE A 248 -16.78 3.07 4.70
N LEU A 249 -17.14 3.33 3.44
CA LEU A 249 -18.46 3.00 2.88
C LEU A 249 -18.68 1.48 2.82
N GLY A 250 -17.66 0.72 2.43
CA GLY A 250 -17.70 -0.74 2.49
C GLY A 250 -17.98 -1.25 3.90
N ILE A 251 -17.30 -0.69 4.92
CA ILE A 251 -17.54 -1.05 6.33
C ILE A 251 -18.96 -0.70 6.73
N LEU A 252 -19.44 0.50 6.40
CA LEU A 252 -20.80 0.95 6.72
C LEU A 252 -21.87 0.01 6.12
N MET A 253 -21.60 -0.58 4.97
CA MET A 253 -22.50 -1.52 4.30
C MET A 253 -22.46 -2.93 4.91
N PHE A 254 -21.27 -3.50 5.14
CA PHE A 254 -21.10 -4.93 5.46
C PHE A 254 -20.82 -5.25 6.94
N TYR A 255 -20.76 -4.25 7.83
CA TYR A 255 -20.37 -4.48 9.23
C TYR A 255 -21.45 -4.17 10.30
N PRO A 256 -22.16 -3.02 10.27
CA PRO A 256 -23.08 -2.63 11.34
C PRO A 256 -24.21 -3.63 11.59
N ILE A 257 -24.79 -4.17 10.51
CA ILE A 257 -25.91 -5.10 10.58
C ILE A 257 -25.36 -6.53 10.56
N PRO A 258 -25.65 -7.38 11.58
CA PRO A 258 -25.10 -8.74 11.64
C PRO A 258 -25.40 -9.61 10.41
N PHE A 259 -26.57 -9.40 9.79
CA PHE A 259 -26.97 -10.13 8.58
C PHE A 259 -26.17 -9.75 7.34
N THR A 260 -25.65 -8.52 7.25
CA THR A 260 -24.88 -8.05 6.07
C THR A 260 -23.42 -8.48 6.09
N ARG A 261 -23.00 -9.26 7.10
CA ARG A 261 -21.62 -9.77 7.25
C ARG A 261 -21.30 -10.95 6.29
N PHE A 262 -21.74 -10.82 5.04
CA PHE A 262 -21.48 -11.77 3.95
C PHE A 262 -20.01 -12.10 3.72
N PRO A 263 -19.03 -11.17 3.90
CA PRO A 263 -17.62 -11.50 3.73
C PRO A 263 -17.14 -12.69 4.57
N ILE A 264 -17.67 -12.84 5.80
CA ILE A 264 -17.33 -13.97 6.68
C ILE A 264 -17.84 -15.28 6.07
N GLN A 265 -19.08 -15.30 5.58
CA GLN A 265 -19.70 -16.50 5.02
C GLN A 265 -18.98 -16.94 3.74
N LEU A 266 -18.69 -16.01 2.83
CA LEU A 266 -17.94 -16.28 1.61
C LEU A 266 -16.54 -16.81 1.92
N ALA A 267 -15.84 -16.22 2.90
CA ALA A 267 -14.53 -16.70 3.32
C ALA A 267 -14.58 -18.13 3.89
N LYS A 268 -15.64 -18.48 4.65
CA LYS A 268 -15.86 -19.85 5.13
C LYS A 268 -16.10 -20.83 3.98
N ILE A 269 -16.95 -20.49 3.03
CA ILE A 269 -17.22 -21.31 1.84
C ILE A 269 -15.91 -21.57 1.09
N LEU A 270 -15.17 -20.50 0.79
CA LEU A 270 -13.90 -20.58 0.08
C LEU A 270 -12.85 -21.40 0.86
N GLY A 271 -12.83 -21.26 2.19
CA GLY A 271 -11.99 -22.03 3.08
C GLY A 271 -12.31 -23.52 3.08
N ASN A 272 -13.59 -23.89 3.15
CA ASN A 272 -14.05 -25.27 3.12
C ASN A 272 -13.78 -25.93 1.77
N THR A 273 -14.01 -25.21 0.67
CA THR A 273 -13.68 -25.67 -0.68
C THR A 273 -12.19 -25.91 -0.83
N THR A 274 -11.34 -25.01 -0.32
CA THR A 274 -9.88 -25.17 -0.34
C THR A 274 -9.41 -26.35 0.51
N ALA A 275 -10.08 -26.61 1.64
CA ALA A 275 -9.78 -27.76 2.47
C ALA A 275 -10.08 -29.09 1.74
N LYS A 276 -11.16 -29.12 0.94
CA LYS A 276 -11.51 -30.28 0.11
C LYS A 276 -10.62 -30.41 -1.13
N TYR A 277 -10.28 -29.29 -1.78
CA TYR A 277 -9.53 -29.24 -3.02
C TYR A 277 -8.34 -28.29 -2.87
N ARG A 278 -7.17 -28.79 -2.43
CA ARG A 278 -5.99 -27.94 -2.16
C ARG A 278 -5.56 -27.10 -3.37
N TRP A 279 -5.65 -27.66 -4.58
CA TRP A 279 -5.32 -26.98 -5.84
C TRP A 279 -6.20 -25.76 -6.13
N PHE A 280 -7.41 -25.70 -5.57
CA PHE A 280 -8.34 -24.59 -5.76
C PHE A 280 -7.76 -23.27 -5.24
N SER A 281 -6.97 -23.28 -4.17
CA SER A 281 -6.31 -22.07 -3.66
C SER A 281 -5.35 -21.44 -4.68
N VAL A 282 -4.57 -22.26 -5.39
CA VAL A 282 -3.63 -21.80 -6.41
C VAL A 282 -4.40 -21.26 -7.61
N LEU A 283 -5.43 -21.98 -8.06
CA LEU A 283 -6.31 -21.51 -9.13
C LEU A 283 -6.95 -20.17 -8.78
N TYR A 284 -7.52 -20.05 -7.57
CA TYR A 284 -8.14 -18.81 -7.09
C TYR A 284 -7.15 -17.64 -7.11
N LEU A 285 -5.93 -17.83 -6.61
CA LEU A 285 -4.91 -16.78 -6.61
C LEU A 285 -4.51 -16.37 -8.04
N LEU A 286 -4.26 -17.34 -8.93
CA LEU A 286 -3.92 -17.05 -10.33
C LEU A 286 -5.07 -16.33 -11.04
N CYS A 287 -6.31 -16.79 -10.87
CA CYS A 287 -7.45 -16.18 -11.54
C CYS A 287 -7.77 -14.79 -10.98
N MET A 288 -7.88 -14.63 -9.66
CA MET A 288 -8.39 -13.40 -9.04
C MET A 288 -7.34 -12.31 -8.83
N PHE A 289 -6.07 -12.68 -8.62
CA PHE A 289 -5.01 -11.69 -8.36
C PHE A 289 -4.07 -11.45 -9.55
N LEU A 290 -4.07 -12.32 -10.56
CA LEU A 290 -3.24 -12.14 -11.75
C LEU A 290 -4.09 -11.97 -13.01
N LEU A 291 -4.87 -12.97 -13.40
CA LEU A 291 -5.59 -12.97 -14.68
C LEU A 291 -6.69 -11.91 -14.72
N PHE A 292 -7.51 -11.78 -13.68
CA PHE A 292 -8.62 -10.83 -13.67
C PHE A 292 -8.13 -9.37 -13.68
N PRO A 293 -7.21 -8.92 -12.80
CA PRO A 293 -6.68 -7.56 -12.87
C PRO A 293 -5.97 -7.27 -14.19
N ALA A 294 -5.23 -8.25 -14.75
CA ALA A 294 -4.59 -8.11 -16.05
C ALA A 294 -5.62 -7.96 -17.19
N ALA A 295 -6.73 -8.70 -17.14
CA ALA A 295 -7.82 -8.55 -18.10
C ALA A 295 -8.50 -7.18 -18.00
N VAL A 296 -8.81 -6.71 -16.79
CA VAL A 296 -9.37 -5.37 -16.55
C VAL A 296 -8.42 -4.27 -17.04
N PHE A 297 -7.12 -4.41 -16.78
CA PHE A 297 -6.10 -3.49 -17.27
C PHE A 297 -6.00 -3.50 -18.81
N GLY A 298 -5.97 -4.68 -19.42
CA GLY A 298 -5.96 -4.82 -20.88
C GLY A 298 -7.20 -4.21 -21.55
N LEU A 299 -8.38 -4.42 -20.97
CA LEU A 299 -9.64 -3.80 -21.41
C LEU A 299 -9.59 -2.27 -21.27
N SER A 300 -9.00 -1.74 -20.19
CA SER A 300 -8.83 -0.31 -19.99
C SER A 300 -7.92 0.33 -21.05
N MET A 301 -6.86 -0.39 -21.49
CA MET A 301 -5.99 0.07 -22.59
C MET A 301 -6.66 0.01 -23.97
N ALA A 302 -7.63 -0.89 -24.19
CA ALA A 302 -8.35 -1.03 -25.45
C ALA A 302 -9.36 0.12 -25.73
N GLY A 303 -9.54 1.03 -24.78
CA GLY A 303 -10.36 2.24 -24.90
C GLY A 303 -11.65 2.19 -24.08
N MET A 304 -12.10 3.37 -23.64
CA MET A 304 -13.24 3.54 -22.73
C MET A 304 -14.54 2.91 -23.22
N VAL A 305 -14.78 2.89 -24.55
CA VAL A 305 -15.99 2.30 -25.13
C VAL A 305 -15.99 0.77 -24.97
N VAL A 306 -14.86 0.12 -25.25
CA VAL A 306 -14.70 -1.35 -25.09
C VAL A 306 -14.79 -1.73 -23.62
N PHE A 307 -14.14 -0.95 -22.75
CA PHE A 307 -14.19 -1.15 -21.31
C PHE A 307 -15.63 -1.11 -20.78
N MET A 308 -16.40 -0.08 -21.13
CA MET A 308 -17.80 0.05 -20.69
C MET A 308 -18.72 -1.04 -21.27
N VAL A 309 -18.58 -1.36 -22.56
CA VAL A 309 -19.42 -2.37 -23.22
C VAL A 309 -19.20 -3.78 -22.67
N VAL A 310 -17.99 -4.11 -22.21
CA VAL A 310 -17.69 -5.44 -21.62
C VAL A 310 -18.00 -5.46 -20.12
N LEU A 311 -17.70 -4.38 -19.40
CA LEU A 311 -17.86 -4.34 -17.94
C LEU A 311 -19.33 -4.20 -17.53
N ILE A 312 -20.13 -3.39 -18.23
CA ILE A 312 -21.53 -3.13 -17.85
C ILE A 312 -22.38 -4.42 -17.89
N PRO A 313 -22.36 -5.25 -18.96
CA PRO A 313 -23.08 -6.51 -18.96
C PRO A 313 -22.54 -7.52 -17.95
N ALA A 314 -21.22 -7.56 -17.74
CA ALA A 314 -20.58 -8.49 -16.80
C ALA A 314 -20.88 -8.18 -15.33
N VAL A 315 -21.17 -6.91 -15.00
CA VAL A 315 -21.54 -6.50 -13.64
C VAL A 315 -23.06 -6.52 -13.42
N MET A 316 -23.85 -6.45 -14.50
CA MET A 316 -25.31 -6.55 -14.45
C MET A 316 -25.86 -7.99 -14.58
N ALA A 317 -25.05 -8.94 -15.03
CA ALA A 317 -25.39 -10.37 -15.16
C ALA A 317 -25.07 -11.17 -13.89
#